data_AF-A0A1C6CC78-F1
#
_entry.id   AF-A0A1C6CC78-F1
#
_cell.length_a   1.000
_cell.length_b   1.000
_cell.length_c   1.000
_cell.angle_alpha   90.00
_cell.angle_beta   90.00
_cell.angle_gamma   90.00
#
_symmetry.space_group_name_H-M   'P 1'
#
loop_
_entity.id
_entity.type
_entity.pdbx_description
1 polymer ?
#
loop_
_entity_poly.entity_id
_entity_poly.type
_entity_poly.pdbx_seq_one_letter_code
_entity_poly.pdbx_strand_id
1 'polypeptide(L)'
;MNIIIDENGVADVYDDTYDIVIHCESEEDQNDARLALKNARRWIPVTERLPEVSHNSVLGWDKNFKRCCLVQYDGYGFKINSWQYMDIIAWMPLPEPYTEEKE
;
A
#
# COMPACT_ATOMS: atom_id res chain seq x y z
N MET A 1 28.60 2.08 -16.88
CA MET A 1 28.15 3.44 -17.25
C MET A 1 26.90 3.25 -18.08
N ASN A 2 25.75 3.54 -17.48
CA ASN A 2 24.46 3.48 -18.15
C ASN A 2 24.17 4.86 -18.73
N ILE A 3 23.63 4.89 -19.95
CA ILE A 3 23.29 6.12 -20.66
C ILE A 3 21.79 6.07 -20.93
N ILE A 4 21.07 7.12 -20.55
CA ILE A 4 19.66 7.30 -20.90
C ILE A 4 19.57 8.26 -22.09
N ILE A 5 18.63 8.00 -22.99
CA ILE A 5 18.31 8.91 -24.09
C ILE A 5 16.95 9.50 -23.79
N ASP A 6 16.86 10.83 -23.70
CA ASP A 6 15.60 11.53 -23.47
C ASP A 6 14.70 11.52 -24.73
N GLU A 7 13.49 12.07 -24.60
CA GLU A 7 12.53 12.17 -25.70
C GLU A 7 13.02 13.01 -26.90
N ASN A 8 14.07 13.82 -26.70
CA ASN A 8 14.68 14.67 -27.73
C ASN A 8 15.92 14.04 -28.36
N GLY A 9 16.31 12.84 -27.94
CA GLY A 9 17.50 12.14 -28.45
C GLY A 9 18.82 12.58 -27.79
N VAL A 10 18.78 13.31 -26.67
CA VAL A 10 19.97 13.73 -25.93
C VAL A 10 20.39 12.60 -24.98
N ALA A 11 21.68 12.26 -25.02
CA ALA A 11 22.28 11.27 -24.14
C ALA A 11 22.69 11.92 -22.80
N ASP A 12 22.24 11.33 -21.69
CA ASP A 12 22.61 11.72 -20.33
C ASP A 12 23.14 10.51 -19.54
N VAL A 13 23.91 10.77 -18.48
CA VAL A 13 24.50 9.74 -17.63
C VAL A 13 23.47 9.31 -16.59
N TYR A 14 23.13 8.03 -16.60
CA TYR A 14 22.26 7.43 -15.60
C TYR A 14 23.10 7.00 -14.40
N ASP A 15 22.79 7.57 -13.24
CA ASP A 15 23.37 7.19 -11.95
C ASP A 15 22.55 6.05 -11.33
N ASP A 16 23.10 4.84 -11.39
CA ASP A 16 22.52 3.62 -10.84
C ASP A 16 22.95 3.34 -9.39
N THR A 17 23.66 4.27 -8.74
CA THR A 17 24.20 4.09 -7.37
C THR A 17 23.13 3.69 -6.35
N TYR A 18 21.89 4.13 -6.54
CA TYR A 18 20.78 3.92 -5.61
C TYR A 18 19.71 2.96 -6.14
N ASP A 19 19.98 2.29 -7.27
CA ASP A 19 19.04 1.35 -7.85
C ASP A 19 18.90 0.11 -6.95
N ILE A 20 17.66 -0.31 -6.76
CA ILE A 20 17.34 -1.58 -6.13
C ILE A 20 17.09 -2.58 -7.25
N VAL A 21 18.03 -3.49 -7.47
CA VAL A 21 17.89 -4.59 -8.43
C VAL A 21 17.45 -5.85 -7.70
N ILE A 22 16.27 -6.36 -8.05
CA ILE A 22 15.73 -7.61 -7.51
C ILE A 22 15.84 -8.67 -8.62
N HIS A 23 16.54 -9.77 -8.33
CA HIS A 23 16.59 -10.92 -9.24
C HIS A 23 15.34 -11.78 -9.04
N CYS A 24 14.69 -12.15 -10.14
CA CYS A 24 13.49 -12.98 -10.19
C CYS A 24 13.75 -14.18 -11.11
N GLU A 25 13.33 -15.38 -10.73
CA GLU A 25 13.57 -16.61 -11.51
C GLU A 25 12.53 -16.80 -12.62
N SER A 26 11.37 -16.15 -12.48
CA SER A 26 10.25 -16.20 -13.41
C SER A 26 9.55 -14.84 -13.57
N GLU A 27 8.68 -14.73 -14.58
CA GLU A 27 7.80 -13.56 -14.76
C GLU A 27 6.78 -13.43 -13.62
N GLU A 28 6.35 -14.56 -13.05
CA GLU A 28 5.46 -14.58 -11.87
C GLU A 28 6.15 -13.94 -10.67
N ASP A 29 7.38 -14.37 -10.35
CA ASP A 29 8.18 -13.79 -9.26
C ASP A 29 8.41 -12.29 -9.45
N GLN A 30 8.63 -11.85 -10.69
CA GLN A 30 8.80 -10.44 -11.01
C GLN A 30 7.52 -9.64 -10.74
N ASN A 31 6.36 -10.18 -11.13
CA ASN A 31 5.07 -9.54 -10.86
C ASN A 31 4.79 -9.44 -9.36
N ASP A 32 5.10 -10.49 -8.60
CA ASP A 32 4.95 -10.51 -7.15
C ASP A 32 5.89 -9.52 -6.46
N ALA A 33 7.17 -9.48 -6.82
CA ALA A 33 8.12 -8.51 -6.28
C ALA A 33 7.67 -7.06 -6.56
N ARG A 34 7.20 -6.79 -7.78
CA ARG A 34 6.69 -5.47 -8.16
C ARG A 34 5.41 -5.10 -7.40
N LEU A 35 4.52 -6.07 -7.18
CA LEU A 35 3.31 -5.89 -6.40
C LEU A 35 3.65 -5.62 -4.93
N ALA A 36 4.59 -6.36 -4.34
CA ALA A 36 5.08 -6.15 -2.99
C ALA A 36 5.69 -4.76 -2.80
N LEU A 37 6.52 -4.30 -3.74
CA LEU A 37 7.07 -2.93 -3.72
C LEU A 37 5.99 -1.86 -3.81
N LYS A 38 4.99 -2.04 -4.67
CA LYS A 38 3.83 -1.12 -4.76
C LYS A 38 3.01 -1.10 -3.47
N ASN A 39 2.88 -2.24 -2.83
CA ASN A 39 2.08 -2.43 -1.61
C ASN A 39 2.88 -2.14 -0.33
N ALA A 40 4.19 -1.90 -0.42
CA ALA A 40 5.04 -1.60 0.72
C ALA A 40 4.59 -0.28 1.38
N ARG A 41 3.76 -0.42 2.41
CA ARG A 41 3.35 0.63 3.37
C ARG A 41 2.87 1.93 2.72
N ARG A 42 1.94 1.84 1.77
CA ARG A 42 1.26 3.00 1.21
C ARG A 42 -0.18 3.09 1.73
N TRP A 43 -0.62 4.31 2.02
CA TRP A 43 -2.05 4.63 2.13
C TRP A 43 -2.73 4.36 0.79
N ILE A 44 -3.74 3.50 0.81
CA ILE A 44 -4.58 3.17 -0.34
C ILE A 44 -5.78 4.13 -0.32
N PRO A 45 -5.91 5.06 -1.26
CA PRO A 45 -7.10 5.91 -1.36
C PRO A 45 -8.34 5.06 -1.59
N VAL A 46 -9.47 5.42 -0.97
CA VAL A 46 -10.73 4.67 -1.16
C VAL A 46 -11.22 4.70 -2.62
N THR A 47 -10.79 5.71 -3.39
CA THR A 47 -11.05 5.83 -4.83
C THR A 47 -10.21 4.87 -5.69
N GLU A 48 -9.08 4.41 -5.17
CA GLU A 48 -8.23 3.42 -5.83
C GLU A 48 -8.77 2.01 -5.57
N ARG A 49 -9.00 1.69 -4.30
CA ARG A 49 -9.51 0.38 -3.87
C ARG A 49 -10.11 0.46 -2.48
N LEU A 50 -11.17 -0.31 -2.24
CA LEU A 50 -11.77 -0.52 -0.91
C LEU A 50 -11.20 -1.79 -0.26
N PRO A 51 -11.17 -1.89 1.09
CA PRO A 51 -10.82 -3.13 1.76
C PRO A 51 -11.81 -4.24 1.41
N GLU A 52 -11.39 -5.49 1.61
CA GLU A 52 -12.33 -6.61 1.55
C GLU A 52 -13.20 -6.64 2.82
N VAL A 53 -14.45 -7.06 2.70
CA VAL A 53 -15.39 -7.17 3.84
C VAL A 53 -14.93 -8.20 4.88
N SER A 54 -14.12 -9.18 4.45
CA SER A 54 -13.50 -10.20 5.31
C SER A 54 -12.42 -9.63 6.24
N HIS A 55 -11.90 -8.43 5.98
CA HIS A 55 -10.91 -7.81 6.85
C HIS A 55 -11.58 -7.32 8.13
N ASN A 56 -11.09 -7.79 9.29
CA ASN A 56 -11.57 -7.35 10.60
C ASN A 56 -11.53 -5.83 10.73
N SER A 57 -10.33 -5.26 10.71
CA SER A 57 -10.07 -3.83 10.91
C SER A 57 -8.91 -3.38 10.03
N VAL A 58 -8.97 -2.12 9.60
CA VAL A 58 -7.90 -1.42 8.88
C VAL A 58 -7.58 -0.12 9.61
N LEU A 59 -6.39 0.45 9.37
CA LEU A 59 -6.10 1.81 9.78
C LEU A 59 -6.64 2.75 8.70
N GLY A 60 -7.60 3.59 9.06
CA GLY A 60 -8.20 4.59 8.18
C GLY A 60 -7.71 6.00 8.48
N TRP A 61 -7.66 6.86 7.46
CA TRP A 61 -7.46 8.30 7.59
C TRP A 61 -8.80 9.02 7.47
N ASP A 62 -9.28 9.57 8.58
CA ASP A 62 -10.55 10.29 8.62
C ASP A 62 -10.40 11.73 8.11
N LYS A 63 -11.23 12.09 7.14
CA LYS A 63 -11.24 13.41 6.50
C LYS A 63 -11.65 14.54 7.46
N ASN A 64 -12.61 14.29 8.34
CA ASN A 64 -13.23 15.31 9.19
C ASN A 64 -12.32 15.66 10.37
N PHE A 65 -11.78 14.65 11.05
CA PHE A 65 -10.91 14.78 12.21
C PHE A 65 -9.43 14.87 11.84
N LYS A 66 -9.07 14.61 10.57
CA LYS A 66 -7.69 14.68 10.05
C LYS A 66 -6.70 13.85 10.87
N ARG A 67 -7.10 12.63 11.22
CA ARG A 67 -6.30 11.71 12.04
C ARG A 67 -6.56 10.25 11.67
N CYS A 68 -5.64 9.39 12.07
CA CYS A 68 -5.81 7.95 11.93
C CYS A 68 -6.83 7.40 12.94
N CYS A 69 -7.61 6.40 12.53
CA CYS A 69 -8.48 5.61 13.40
C CYS A 69 -8.56 4.16 12.92
N LEU A 70 -8.84 3.24 13.85
CA LEU A 70 -9.15 1.86 13.50
C LEU A 70 -10.62 1.77 13.10
N VAL A 71 -10.88 1.19 11.93
CA VAL A 71 -12.22 1.07 11.35
C VAL A 71 -12.39 -0.28 10.66
N GLN A 72 -13.63 -0.74 10.54
CA GLN A 72 -14.01 -1.90 9.75
C GLN A 72 -14.76 -1.44 8.49
N TYR A 73 -14.49 -2.06 7.35
CA TYR A 73 -15.31 -1.88 6.14
C TYR A 73 -16.31 -3.03 6.03
N ASP A 74 -17.61 -2.72 5.92
CA ASP A 74 -18.67 -3.73 5.89
C ASP A 74 -19.35 -3.90 4.53
N GLY A 75 -18.77 -3.32 3.48
CA GLY A 75 -19.33 -3.34 2.12
C GLY A 75 -20.15 -2.11 1.77
N TYR A 76 -20.61 -1.35 2.77
CA TYR A 76 -21.33 -0.09 2.55
C TYR A 76 -20.49 1.12 2.97
N GLY A 77 -19.70 0.98 4.04
CA GLY A 77 -18.84 2.07 4.50
C GLY A 77 -17.87 1.65 5.59
N PHE A 78 -17.12 2.62 6.08
CA PHE A 78 -16.16 2.43 7.18
C PHE A 78 -16.82 2.77 8.51
N LYS A 79 -16.77 1.87 9.48
CA LYS A 79 -17.36 2.06 10.81
C LYS A 79 -16.34 1.86 11.92
N ILE A 80 -16.47 2.62 13.00
CA ILE A 80 -15.65 2.45 14.22
C ILE A 80 -16.34 1.52 15.24
N ASN A 81 -17.66 1.39 15.15
CA ASN A 81 -18.51 0.50 15.92
C ASN A 81 -19.80 0.21 15.13
N SER A 82 -20.75 -0.53 15.70
CA SER A 82 -21.97 -0.94 14.99
C SER A 82 -22.89 0.20 14.51
N TRP A 83 -22.71 1.44 14.98
CA TRP A 83 -23.66 2.53 14.75
C TRP A 83 -23.05 3.78 14.10
N GLN A 84 -21.73 3.86 13.99
CA GLN A 84 -21.04 5.08 13.58
C GLN A 84 -20.15 4.83 12.36
N TYR A 85 -20.56 5.44 11.23
CA TYR A 85 -19.74 5.54 10.03
C TYR A 85 -18.78 6.72 10.10
N MET A 86 -17.65 6.56 9.41
CA MET A 86 -16.55 7.51 9.34
C MET A 86 -16.27 7.88 7.88
N ASP A 87 -15.89 9.14 7.64
CA ASP A 87 -15.51 9.62 6.31
C ASP A 87 -14.03 9.33 6.06
N ILE A 88 -13.74 8.04 5.84
CA ILE A 88 -12.40 7.55 5.56
C ILE A 88 -12.07 7.79 4.09
N ILE A 89 -10.94 8.46 3.82
CA ILE A 89 -10.50 8.79 2.45
C ILE A 89 -9.30 7.97 1.99
N ALA A 90 -8.57 7.36 2.92
CA ALA A 90 -7.51 6.41 2.64
C ALA A 90 -7.39 5.40 3.77
N TRP A 91 -6.88 4.21 3.47
CA TRP A 91 -6.71 3.14 4.44
C TRP A 91 -5.42 2.36 4.22
N MET A 92 -5.02 1.58 5.21
CA MET A 92 -3.92 0.62 5.09
C MET A 92 -4.22 -0.64 5.92
N PRO A 93 -3.79 -1.82 5.45
CA PRO A 93 -3.95 -3.05 6.21
C PRO A 93 -3.18 -2.95 7.53
N LEU A 94 -3.69 -3.62 8.56
CA LEU A 94 -2.96 -3.76 9.81
C LEU A 94 -1.77 -4.72 9.64
N PRO A 95 -0.72 -4.59 10.46
CA PRO A 95 0.31 -5.62 10.55
C PRO A 95 -0.31 -6.97 10.89
N GLU A 96 0.42 -8.04 10.60
CA GLU A 96 0.08 -9.36 11.08
C GLU A 96 -0.14 -9.35 12.61
N PRO A 97 -1.12 -10.12 13.12
CA PRO A 97 -1.41 -10.17 14.55
C PRO A 97 -0.15 -10.50 15.37
N TYR A 98 -0.01 -9.82 16.52
CA TYR A 98 1.05 -10.15 17.45
C TYR A 98 0.96 -11.63 17.84
N THR A 99 2.06 -12.35 17.64
CA THR A 99 2.22 -13.73 18.10
C THR A 99 3.31 -13.71 19.14
N GLU A 100 2.96 -14.12 20.37
CA GLU A 100 3.95 -14.32 21.42
C GLU A 100 4.83 -15.50 21.03
N GLU A 101 6.15 -15.29 20.96
CA GLU A 101 7.09 -16.39 20.82
C GLU A 101 6.99 -17.27 22.06
N LYS A 102 6.49 -18.49 21.90
CA LYS A 102 6.53 -19.48 22.96
C LYS A 102 7.97 -19.97 23.08
N GLU A 103 8.67 -19.54 24.13
CA GLU A 103 9.93 -20.16 24.57
C GLU A 103 9.75 -21.65 24.90
#